data_AF-A0A7W1VVP1-F1
#
_entry.id   AF-A0A7W1VVP1-F1
#
_cell.length_a   1.000
_cell.length_b   1.000
_cell.length_c   1.000
_cell.angle_alpha   90.00
_cell.angle_beta   90.00
_cell.angle_gamma   90.00
#
_symmetry.space_group_name_H-M   'P 1'
#
loop_
_entity.id
_entity.type
_entity.pdbx_description
1 polymer ?
#
loop_
_entity_poly.entity_id
_entity_poly.type
_entity_poly.pdbx_seq_one_letter_code
_entity_poly.pdbx_strand_id
1 'polypeptide(L)' 'MNPADLAKALVAMGCPEGKSLEMAQQLDKRARQLAEQRNSSYEAEMIHLLNLMKQGWAAKEKGLQ' A
#
# COMPACT_ATOMS: atom_id res chain seq x y z
N MET A 1 -3.95 4.10 -11.16
CA MET A 1 -3.89 2.63 -10.95
C MET A 1 -5.25 2.17 -10.42
N ASN A 2 -5.76 1.00 -10.81
CA ASN A 2 -7.03 0.47 -10.27
C ASN A 2 -6.74 -0.39 -9.02
N PRO A 3 -7.57 -0.35 -7.94
CA PRO A 3 -7.46 -1.24 -6.79
C PRO A 3 -7.17 -2.72 -7.08
N ALA A 4 -7.66 -3.28 -8.18
CA ALA A 4 -7.40 -4.68 -8.55
C ALA A 4 -5.92 -4.96 -8.88
N ASP A 5 -5.25 -4.06 -9.61
CA ASP A 5 -3.82 -4.18 -9.91
C ASP A 5 -2.97 -3.97 -8.66
N LEU A 6 -3.41 -3.05 -7.79
CA LEU A 6 -2.76 -2.80 -6.52
C LEU A 6 -2.88 -4.00 -5.57
N ALA A 7 -4.03 -4.68 -5.56
CA ALA A 7 -4.22 -5.93 -4.82
C ALA A 7 -3.22 -7.01 -5.26
N LYS A 8 -3.03 -7.20 -6.58
CA LYS A 8 -2.02 -8.14 -7.11
C LYS A 8 -0.61 -7.78 -6.68
N ALA A 9 -0.25 -6.49 -6.75
CA ALA A 9 1.05 -6.01 -6.29
C ALA A 9 1.25 -6.26 -4.78
N LEU A 10 0.22 -6.02 -3.97
CA LEU A 10 0.24 -6.33 -2.54
C LEU A 10 0.45 -7.82 -2.30
N VAL A 11 -0.26 -8.71 -3.01
CA VAL A 11 -0.09 -10.16 -2.88
C VAL A 11 1.34 -10.57 -3.20
N ALA A 12 1.91 -10.05 -4.29
CA ALA A 12 3.31 -10.30 -4.66
C ALA A 12 4.31 -9.82 -3.61
N MET A 13 3.95 -8.83 -2.78
CA MET A 13 4.78 -8.36 -1.67
C MET A 13 4.61 -9.18 -0.38
N GLY A 14 3.64 -10.10 -0.30
CA GLY A 14 3.34 -10.90 0.90
C GLY A 14 1.94 -10.70 1.51
N CYS A 15 1.02 -10.03 0.80
CA CYS A 15 -0.33 -9.79 1.30
C CYS A 15 -1.15 -11.06 1.25
N PRO A 16 -1.94 -11.37 2.28
CA PRO A 16 -3.01 -12.34 2.13
C PRO A 16 -3.98 -11.89 1.02
N GLU A 17 -4.22 -12.74 0.03
CA GLU A 17 -5.13 -12.45 -1.10
C GLU A 17 -6.50 -11.97 -0.62
N GLY A 18 -7.07 -12.64 0.38
CA GLY A 18 -8.38 -12.27 0.95
C GLY A 18 -8.45 -10.88 1.60
N LYS A 19 -7.31 -10.25 1.91
CA LYS A 19 -7.24 -8.87 2.45
C LYS A 19 -6.65 -7.87 1.46
N SER A 20 -6.08 -8.34 0.36
CA SER A 20 -5.35 -7.51 -0.60
C SER A 20 -6.23 -6.46 -1.28
N LEU A 21 -7.46 -6.82 -1.63
CA LEU A 21 -8.39 -5.90 -2.28
C LEU A 21 -8.88 -4.80 -1.34
N GLU A 22 -9.21 -5.14 -0.10
CA GLU A 22 -9.61 -4.16 0.91
C GLU A 22 -8.46 -3.20 1.23
N MET A 23 -7.24 -3.74 1.43
CA MET A 23 -6.05 -2.91 1.63
C MET A 23 -5.75 -2.02 0.42
N ALA A 24 -5.91 -2.52 -0.80
CA ALA A 24 -5.72 -1.73 -2.00
C ALA A 24 -6.68 -0.52 -2.05
N GLN A 25 -7.96 -0.72 -1.70
CA GLN A 25 -8.93 0.38 -1.64
C GLN A 25 -8.57 1.41 -0.57
N GLN A 26 -8.11 0.97 0.61
CA GLN A 26 -7.68 1.86 1.68
C GLN A 26 -6.43 2.67 1.28
N LEU A 27 -5.46 2.02 0.64
CA LEU A 27 -4.25 2.67 0.15
C LEU A 27 -4.55 3.68 -0.95
N ASP A 28 -5.43 3.36 -1.91
CA ASP A 28 -5.86 4.29 -2.96
C ASP A 28 -6.48 5.55 -2.38
N LYS A 29 -7.40 5.38 -1.42
CA LYS A 29 -8.04 6.51 -0.73
C LYS A 29 -7.01 7.37 0.02
N ARG A 30 -6.09 6.74 0.75
CA ARG A 30 -5.03 7.46 1.48
C ARG A 30 -4.08 8.19 0.55
N ALA A 31 -3.67 7.58 -0.57
CA ALA A 31 -2.77 8.20 -1.54
C ALA A 31 -3.37 9.48 -2.12
N ARG A 32 -4.67 9.46 -2.45
CA ARG A 32 -5.38 10.66 -2.91
C ARG A 32 -5.44 11.75 -1.84
N GLN A 33 -5.81 11.39 -0.61
CA GLN A 33 -5.86 12.35 0.49
C GLN A 33 -4.50 12.96 0.79
N LEU A 34 -3.43 12.15 0.80
CA LEU A 34 -2.06 12.64 1.01
C LEU A 34 -1.60 13.54 -0.13
N ALA A 35 -1.93 13.18 -1.38
CA ALA A 35 -1.59 13.98 -2.55
C ALA A 35 -2.20 15.38 -2.44
N GLU A 36 -3.48 15.46 -2.04
CA GLU A 36 -4.16 16.74 -1.80
C GLU A 36 -3.55 17.51 -0.61
N GLN A 37 -3.30 16.83 0.51
CA GLN A 37 -2.77 17.47 1.73
C GLN A 37 -1.33 17.97 1.56
N ARG A 38 -0.51 17.26 0.80
CA ARG A 38 0.92 17.55 0.62
C ARG A 38 1.21 18.30 -0.68
N ASN A 39 0.18 18.61 -1.47
CA ASN A 39 0.31 19.14 -2.83
C ASN A 39 1.30 18.32 -3.67
N SER A 40 1.18 16.99 -3.54
CA SER A 40 2.04 15.98 -4.14
C SER A 40 1.25 15.18 -5.19
N SER A 41 1.94 14.37 -5.99
CA SER A 41 1.28 13.51 -6.97
C SER A 41 0.77 12.23 -6.31
N TYR A 42 -0.40 11.76 -6.72
CA TYR A 42 -0.96 10.47 -6.28
C TYR A 42 0.05 9.33 -6.40
N GLU A 43 0.82 9.26 -7.50
CA GLU A 43 1.82 8.22 -7.71
C GLU A 43 2.96 8.29 -6.67
N ALA A 44 3.42 9.49 -6.31
CA ALA A 44 4.47 9.67 -5.32
C ALA A 44 4.01 9.19 -3.93
N GLU A 45 2.79 9.56 -3.52
CA GLU A 45 2.23 9.12 -2.24
C GLU A 45 1.89 7.62 -2.26
N MET A 46 1.44 7.08 -3.39
CA MET A 46 1.21 5.64 -3.54
C MET A 46 2.52 4.85 -3.40
N ILE A 47 3.58 5.27 -4.08
CA ILE A 47 4.91 4.65 -3.95
C ILE A 47 5.40 4.74 -2.50
N HIS A 48 5.19 5.89 -1.84
CA HIS A 48 5.54 6.06 -0.44
C HIS A 48 4.78 5.08 0.47
N LEU A 49 3.47 4.94 0.29
CA LEU A 49 2.65 4.01 1.05
C LEU A 49 3.03 2.55 0.80
N LEU A 50 3.31 2.16 -0.46
CA LEU A 50 3.75 0.80 -0.78
C LEU A 50 5.10 0.47 -0.14
N ASN A 51 6.04 1.42 -0.15
CA ASN A 51 7.32 1.27 0.55
C ASN A 51 7.14 1.12 2.06
N LEU A 52 6.20 1.85 2.66
CA LEU A 52 5.87 1.73 4.08
C LEU A 52 5.28 0.35 4.41
N MET A 53 4.36 -0.15 3.59
CA MET A 53 3.77 -1.48 3.73
C MET A 53 4.83 -2.59 3.62
N LYS A 54 5.73 -2.48 2.64
CA LYS A 54 6.85 -3.41 2.46
C LYS A 54 7.74 -3.47 3.69
N GLN A 55 8.01 -2.33 4.34
CA GLN A 55 8.74 -2.29 5.60
C GLN A 55 7.97 -2.96 6.73
N GLY A 56 6.66 -2.73 6.83
CA GLY A 56 5.82 -3.36 7.85
C GLY A 56 5.77 -4.89 7.75
N TRP A 57 5.84 -5.45 6.54
CA TRP A 57 5.85 -6.90 6.35
C TRP A 57 7.24 -7.50 6.49
N ALA A 58 8.28 -6.79 6.01
CA ALA A 58 9.66 -7.18 6.30
C ALA A 58 9.95 -7.16 7.81
N ALA A 59 9.36 -6.23 8.57
CA ALA A 59 9.44 -6.20 10.02
C ALA A 59 8.66 -7.36 10.68
N LYS A 60 7.53 -7.76 10.10
CA LYS A 60 6.76 -8.93 10.54
C LYS A 60 7.52 -10.25 10.31
N GLU A 61 8.32 -10.34 9.23
CA GLU A 61 9.22 -11.48 8.99
C GLU A 61 10.44 -11.51 9.93
N LYS A 62 10.87 -10.35 10.46
CA LYS A 62 11.99 -10.26 11.41
C LYS A 62 11.62 -10.38 12.88
N GLY A 63 10.35 -10.64 13.21
CA GLY A 63 9.93 -10.93 14.58
C GLY A 63 10.30 -9.82 15.57
N LEU A 64 9.79 -8.61 15.38
CA LEU A 64 9.79 -7.67 16.50
C LEU A 64 8.67 -8.10 17.47
N GLN A 65 9.14 -8.67 18.59
CA GLN A 65 8.40 -9.07 19.78
C GLN A 65 7.61 -7.93 20.41
#